data_AF-A0A920PCY7-F1
#
_entry.id   AF-A0A920PCY7-F1
#
_cell.length_a   1.000
_cell.length_b   1.000
_cell.length_c   1.000
_cell.angle_alpha   90.00
_cell.angle_beta   90.00
_cell.angle_gamma   90.00
#
_symmetry.space_group_name_H-M   'P 1'
#
loop_
_entity.id
_entity.type
_entity.pdbx_description
1 polymer ?
#
loop_
_entity_poly.entity_id
_entity_poly.type
_entity_poly.pdbx_seq_one_letter_code
_entity_poly.pdbx_strand_id
1 'polypeptide(L)' 'MFTAQGIVKPKRLEFDKKNRSEYYGKLSAGPFERGFGVTIGNSLRRMLLSSIEGAAVIAVKFEGIFHEFSSYPV' A
#
# COMPACT_ATOMS: atom_id res chain seq x y z
N MET A 1 31.27 26.86 11.72
CA MET A 1 29.92 27.43 11.91
C MET A 1 28.99 26.66 11.00
N PHE A 2 28.34 25.60 11.51
CA PHE A 2 27.41 24.79 10.72
C PHE A 2 26.09 25.54 10.63
N THR A 3 25.80 26.14 9.48
CA THR A 3 24.47 26.66 9.20
C THR A 3 23.51 25.48 9.16
N ALA A 4 22.47 25.50 9.98
CA ALA A 4 21.38 24.53 9.90
C ALA A 4 20.59 24.82 8.62
N GLN A 5 21.04 24.27 7.48
CA GLN A 5 20.22 24.19 6.28
C GLN A 5 18.98 23.37 6.63
N GLY A 6 17.81 24.00 6.62
CA GLY A 6 16.55 23.35 6.97
C GLY A 6 16.22 22.16 6.07
N ILE A 7 15.33 21.29 6.57
CA ILE A 7 14.96 20.03 5.91
C ILE A 7 14.46 20.28 4.48
N VAL A 8 15.00 19.54 3.50
CA VAL A 8 14.51 19.54 2.11
C VAL A 8 13.10 18.97 2.07
N LYS A 9 12.11 19.86 1.94
CA LYS A 9 10.72 19.44 1.71
C LYS A 9 10.55 18.93 0.27
N PRO A 10 9.90 17.78 0.07
CA PRO A 10 9.58 17.30 -1.28
C PRO A 10 8.68 18.31 -1.98
N LYS A 11 8.99 18.61 -3.25
CA LYS A 11 8.26 19.61 -4.06
C LYS A 11 7.52 18.99 -5.24
N ARG A 12 7.81 17.73 -5.56
CA ARG A 12 7.28 17.02 -6.72
C ARG A 12 6.50 15.81 -6.28
N LEU A 13 5.32 15.67 -6.86
CA LEU A 13 4.43 14.53 -6.72
C LEU A 13 3.80 14.29 -8.10
N GLU A 14 4.23 13.22 -8.77
CA GLU A 14 3.81 12.91 -10.14
C GLU A 14 3.17 11.54 -10.21
N PHE A 15 1.97 11.47 -10.79
CA PHE A 15 1.28 10.22 -11.10
C PHE A 15 1.68 9.75 -12.49
N ASP A 16 2.02 8.47 -12.61
CA ASP A 16 2.24 7.81 -13.88
C ASP A 16 0.89 7.56 -14.56
N LYS A 17 0.50 8.50 -15.42
CA LYS A 17 -0.76 8.43 -16.17
C LYS A 17 -0.75 7.34 -17.24
N LYS A 18 0.42 6.90 -17.71
CA LYS A 18 0.53 5.92 -18.81
C LYS A 18 0.23 4.51 -18.34
N ASN A 19 0.68 4.17 -17.14
CA ASN A 19 0.51 2.84 -16.55
C ASN A 19 -0.71 2.74 -15.62
N ARG A 20 -1.57 3.76 -15.55
CA ARG A 20 -2.71 3.76 -14.64
C ARG A 20 -3.79 2.79 -15.13
N SER A 21 -4.24 1.90 -14.25
CA SER A 21 -5.45 1.09 -14.43
C SER A 21 -6.41 1.30 -13.25
N GLU A 22 -7.52 0.56 -13.25
CA GLU A 22 -8.45 0.54 -12.12
C GLU A 22 -7.79 0.01 -10.83
N TYR A 23 -6.86 -0.93 -10.96
CA TYR A 23 -6.23 -1.64 -9.85
C TYR A 23 -4.75 -1.30 -9.64
N TYR A 24 -4.16 -0.45 -10.49
CA TYR A 24 -2.76 -0.08 -10.42
C TYR A 24 -2.55 1.43 -10.57
N GLY A 25 -1.79 1.99 -9.64
CA GLY A 25 -1.30 3.36 -9.70
C GLY A 25 0.18 3.41 -9.30
N LYS A 26 0.95 4.23 -10.01
CA LYS A 26 2.35 4.54 -9.69
C LYS A 26 2.51 6.04 -9.47
N LEU A 27 3.20 6.37 -8.39
CA LEU A 27 3.46 7.73 -7.94
C LEU A 27 4.97 7.90 -7.74
N SER A 28 5.52 9.03 -8.18
CA SER A 28 6.91 9.43 -7.94
C SER A 28 6.93 10.72 -7.14
N ALA A 29 7.67 10.73 -6.02
CA ALA A 29 7.78 11.90 -5.14
C ALA A 29 9.25 12.26 -4.89
N GLY A 30 9.53 13.55 -4.70
CA GLY A 30 10.87 14.03 -4.36
C GLY A 30 11.10 15.52 -4.65
N PRO A 31 12.34 16.00 -4.63
CA PRO A 31 13.52 15.31 -4.08
C PRO A 31 13.39 15.12 -2.57
N PHE A 32 14.03 14.07 -2.04
CA PHE A 32 14.16 13.83 -0.60
C PHE A 32 15.61 13.99 -0.17
N GLU A 33 15.83 14.29 1.10
CA GLU A 33 17.16 14.14 1.69
C GLU A 33 17.63 12.69 1.65
N ARG A 34 18.93 12.50 1.66
CA ARG A 34 19.54 11.17 1.70
C ARG A 34 19.00 10.39 2.89
N GLY A 35 18.48 9.19 2.63
CA GLY A 35 17.90 8.31 3.65
C GLY A 35 16.39 8.49 3.89
N PHE A 36 15.82 9.67 3.64
CA PHE A 36 14.39 9.94 3.90
C PHE A 36 13.47 9.13 2.98
N GLY A 37 13.89 8.88 1.74
CA GLY A 37 13.11 8.08 0.79
C GLY A 37 12.80 6.67 1.31
N VAL A 38 13.76 6.03 1.99
CA VAL A 38 13.57 4.68 2.57
C VAL A 38 12.64 4.76 3.77
N THR A 39 12.85 5.71 4.67
CA THR A 39 12.01 5.90 5.88
C THR A 39 10.55 6.15 5.51
N ILE A 40 10.30 7.09 4.60
CA ILE A 40 8.95 7.45 4.14
C ILE A 40 8.33 6.30 3.34
N GLY A 41 9.07 5.73 2.38
CA GLY A 41 8.57 4.64 1.54
C GLY A 41 8.20 3.39 2.34
N ASN A 42 9.03 2.99 3.31
CA ASN A 42 8.73 1.86 4.18
C ASN A 42 7.54 2.14 5.08
N SER A 43 7.45 3.35 5.64
CA SER A 43 6.31 3.75 6.47
C SER A 43 4.99 3.71 5.69
N LEU A 44 4.97 4.29 4.49
CA LEU A 44 3.81 4.27 3.60
C LEU A 44 3.41 2.84 3.22
N ARG A 45 4.38 1.98 2.86
CA ARG A 45 4.12 0.57 2.57
C ARG A 45 3.43 -0.13 3.75
N ARG A 46 3.93 0.07 4.96
CA ARG A 46 3.34 -0.55 6.17
C ARG A 46 1.92 -0.05 6.44
N MET A 47 1.70 1.27 6.33
CA MET A 47 0.37 1.85 6.52
C MET A 47 -0.62 1.35 5.48
N LEU A 48 -0.24 1.36 4.21
CA LEU A 48 -1.13 0.97 3.11
C LEU A 48 -1.48 -0.53 3.14
N LEU A 49 -0.59 -1.39 3.63
CA LEU A 49 -0.86 -2.83 3.70
C LEU A 49 -1.57 -3.27 4.98
N SER A 50 -1.45 -2.52 6.08
CA SER A 50 -1.86 -2.99 7.41
C SER A 50 -2.89 -2.11 8.11
N SER A 51 -3.12 -0.89 7.64
CA SER A 51 -3.93 0.10 8.35
C SER A 51 -5.01 0.73 7.48
N ILE A 52 -5.26 0.16 6.29
CA ILE A 52 -6.41 0.53 5.47
C ILE A 52 -7.60 -0.29 5.94
N GLU A 53 -8.69 0.40 6.30
CA GLU A 53 -9.97 -0.23 6.57
C GLU A 53 -10.56 -0.80 5.28
N GLY A 54 -11.09 -2.02 5.37
CA GLY A 54 -11.73 -2.71 4.26
C GLY A 54 -12.67 -3.78 4.76
N ALA A 55 -13.40 -4.38 3.84
CA ALA A 55 -14.23 -5.55 4.11
C ALA A 55 -13.65 -6.75 3.36
N ALA A 56 -13.63 -7.91 4.03
CA ALA A 56 -13.24 -9.17 3.44
C ALA A 56 -14.23 -10.26 3.89
N VAL A 57 -14.35 -11.33 3.10
CA VAL A 57 -15.10 -12.51 3.52
C VAL A 57 -14.35 -13.17 4.67
N ILE A 58 -14.99 -13.25 5.84
CA ILE A 58 -14.39 -13.83 7.05
C ILE A 58 -14.83 -15.29 7.28
N ALA A 59 -15.98 -15.68 6.77
CA ALA A 59 -16.57 -16.98 6.97
C ALA A 59 -17.61 -17.27 5.90
N VAL A 60 -17.80 -18.55 5.60
CA VAL A 60 -18.84 -19.06 4.72
C VAL A 60 -19.47 -20.28 5.39
N LYS A 61 -20.77 -20.48 5.20
CA LYS A 61 -21.49 -21.67 5.68
C LYS A 61 -22.24 -22.27 4.50
N PHE A 62 -21.98 -23.56 4.26
CA PHE A 62 -22.66 -24.34 3.24
C PHE A 62 -23.57 -25.35 3.93
N GLU A 63 -24.79 -25.52 3.42
CA GLU A 63 -25.72 -26.51 3.95
C GLU A 63 -25.25 -27.92 3.59
N GLY A 64 -25.28 -28.84 4.56
CA GLY A 64 -24.85 -30.22 4.37
C GLY A 64 -23.34 -30.45 4.31
N ILE A 65 -22.51 -29.41 4.40
CA ILE A 65 -21.04 -29.52 4.42
C ILE A 65 -20.52 -29.29 5.83
N PHE A 66 -19.84 -30.30 6.38
CA PHE A 66 -19.39 -30.29 7.76
C PHE A 66 -17.98 -29.69 7.93
N HIS A 67 -17.13 -29.82 6.91
CA HIS A 67 -15.76 -29.30 6.93
C HIS A 67 -15.29 -28.97 5.51
N GLU A 68 -14.21 -28.20 5.42
CA GLU A 68 -13.62 -27.72 4.15
C GLU A 68 -13.12 -28.83 3.20
N PHE A 69 -13.01 -30.07 3.70
CA PHE A 69 -12.60 -31.24 2.93
C PHE A 69 -13.77 -32.16 2.53
N SER A 70 -15.02 -31.79 2.83
CA SER A 70 -16.16 -32.58 2.38
C SER A 70 -16.36 -32.43 0.87
N SER A 71 -16.66 -33.53 0.17
CA SER A 71 -16.96 -33.47 -1.26
C SER A 71 -18.37 -32.91 -1.48
N TYR A 72 -18.48 -31.91 -2.35
CA TYR A 72 -19.77 -31.41 -2.83
C TYR A 72 -20.05 -32.04 -4.19
N PRO A 73 -21.14 -32.80 -4.35
CA PRO A 73 -21.55 -33.27 -5.68
C PRO A 73 -22.00 -32.05 -6.49
N VAL A 74 -21.17 -31.63 -7.45
CA VAL A 74 -21.49 -30.61 -8.46
C VAL A 74 -22.33 -31.19 -9.59
#